data_AF-A0A524KBL8-F1
#
_entry.id   AF-A0A524KBL8-F1
#
_cell.length_a   1.000
_cell.length_b   1.000
_cell.length_c   1.000
_cell.angle_alpha   90.00
_cell.angle_beta   90.00
_cell.angle_gamma   90.00
#
_symmetry.space_group_name_H-M   'P 1'
#
loop_
_entity.id
_entity.type
_entity.pdbx_description
1 polymer ?
#
loop_
_entity_poly.entity_id
_entity_poly.type
_entity_poly.pdbx_seq_one_letter_code
_entity_poly.pdbx_strand_id
1 'polypeptide(L)' 'MKLDFCVVCGRIVLRGFSYCPYCGTVLNAGPEFEDVINEPFDRLDRSQANFRGRRIDELLDELVALEIDMEEILHGLAQK' A
#
# COMPACT_ATOMS: atom_id res chain seq x y z
N MET A 1 4.04 -1.95 34.85
CA MET A 1 3.10 -0.80 34.79
C MET A 1 3.87 0.41 34.29
N LYS A 2 3.48 1.02 33.15
CA LYS A 2 4.17 2.22 32.62
C LYS A 2 3.32 3.47 32.92
N LEU A 3 3.98 4.50 33.44
CA LEU A 3 3.40 5.80 33.79
C LEU A 3 3.94 6.87 32.83
N ASP A 4 3.14 7.89 32.56
CA ASP A 4 3.53 9.11 31.86
C ASP A 4 3.00 10.34 32.61
N PHE A 5 3.46 11.52 32.21
CA PHE A 5 2.96 12.80 32.70
C PHE A 5 2.03 13.42 31.66
N CYS A 6 0.91 13.97 32.11
CA CYS A 6 0.07 14.78 31.26
C CYS A 6 0.77 16.12 30.97
N VAL A 7 1.02 16.43 29.70
CA VAL A 7 1.69 17.67 29.27
C VAL A 7 0.87 18.94 29.54
N VAL A 8 -0.44 18.82 29.79
CA VAL A 8 -1.32 19.96 30.04
C VAL A 8 -1.47 20.27 31.52
N CYS A 9 -1.70 19.28 32.37
CA CYS A 9 -1.94 19.51 33.81
C CYS A 9 -0.82 19.01 34.74
N GLY A 10 0.23 18.38 34.18
CA GLY A 10 1.39 17.90 34.91
C GLY A 10 1.17 16.66 35.78
N ARG A 11 -0.05 16.10 35.84
CA ARG A 11 -0.36 14.93 36.68
C ARG A 11 0.15 13.63 36.06
N ILE A 12 0.52 12.69 36.92
CA ILE A 12 0.92 11.34 36.54
C ILE A 12 -0.31 10.53 36.12
N VAL A 13 -0.20 9.86 34.99
CA VAL A 13 -1.25 9.05 34.36
C VAL A 13 -0.70 7.70 33.93
N LEU A 14 -1.55 6.68 33.93
CA LEU A 14 -1.21 5.36 33.37
C LEU A 14 -1.23 5.43 31.84
N ARG A 15 -0.23 4.82 31.18
CA ARG A 15 -0.11 4.82 29.70
C ARG A 15 -1.30 4.20 28.95
N GLY A 16 -2.19 3.48 29.64
CA GLY A 16 -3.38 2.86 29.04
C GLY A 16 -4.56 3.82 28.84
N PHE A 17 -4.52 5.04 29.36
CA PHE A 17 -5.61 6.00 29.18
C PHE A 17 -5.49 6.75 27.84
N SER A 18 -6.58 6.82 27.07
CA SER A 18 -6.65 7.67 25.88
C SER A 18 -6.75 9.16 26.23
N TYR A 19 -7.28 9.48 27.42
CA TYR A 19 -7.50 10.85 27.90
C TYR A 19 -7.02 10.99 29.35
N CYS A 20 -6.55 12.18 29.71
CA CYS A 20 -6.18 12.49 31.08
C CYS A 20 -7.44 12.54 31.96
N PRO A 21 -7.54 11.70 33.02
CA PRO A 21 -8.73 11.65 33.87
C PRO A 21 -8.92 12.92 34.72
N TYR A 22 -7.94 13.82 34.73
CA TYR A 22 -7.95 15.03 35.55
C TYR A 22 -8.25 16.31 34.78
N CYS A 23 -7.83 16.42 33.52
CA CYS A 23 -8.03 17.63 32.71
C CYS A 23 -8.69 17.37 31.35
N GLY A 24 -8.95 16.11 30.99
CA GLY A 24 -9.64 15.73 29.76
C GLY A 24 -8.79 15.74 28.49
N THR A 25 -7.53 16.18 28.54
CA THR A 25 -6.65 16.21 27.36
C THR A 25 -6.39 14.81 26.82
N VAL A 26 -6.41 14.66 25.50
CA VAL A 26 -5.99 13.43 24.80
C VAL A 26 -4.53 13.12 25.12
N LEU A 27 -4.26 11.91 25.61
CA LEU A 27 -2.91 11.42 25.93
C LEU A 27 -2.38 10.48 24.84
N ASN A 28 -3.28 9.67 24.27
CA ASN A 28 -3.00 8.81 23.15
C ASN A 28 -4.02 9.12 22.09
N ALA A 29 -3.64 9.94 21.10
CA ALA A 29 -4.40 10.01 19.88
C ALA A 29 -4.32 8.63 19.23
N GLY A 30 -5.47 8.06 18.87
CA GLY A 30 -5.47 6.87 18.01
C GLY A 30 -4.86 7.19 16.63
N PRO A 31 -4.89 6.25 15.69
CA PRO A 31 -4.55 6.56 14.30
C PRO A 31 -5.35 7.79 13.85
N GLU A 32 -4.71 8.67 13.09
CA GLU A 32 -5.38 9.86 12.61
C GLU A 32 -6.51 9.45 11.66
N PHE A 33 -7.53 10.30 11.53
CA PHE A 33 -8.67 10.01 10.66
C PHE A 33 -8.22 9.73 9.21
N GLU A 34 -7.17 10.40 8.77
CA GLU A 34 -6.53 10.20 7.47
C GLU A 34 -5.93 8.79 7.35
N ASP A 35 -5.27 8.28 8.39
CA ASP A 35 -4.73 6.91 8.40
C ASP A 35 -5.84 5.86 8.23
N VAL A 36 -6.97 6.06 8.92
CA VAL A 36 -8.12 5.14 8.87
C VAL A 36 -8.78 5.14 7.49
N ILE A 37 -8.83 6.30 6.82
CA ILE A 37 -9.39 6.41 5.46
C ILE A 37 -8.45 5.83 4.42
N ASN A 38 -7.15 6.12 4.51
CA ASN A 38 -6.20 5.77 3.45
C ASN A 38 -5.88 4.27 3.42
N GLU A 39 -5.86 3.60 4.57
CA GLU A 39 -5.50 2.18 4.68
C GLU A 39 -6.32 1.25 3.73
N PRO A 40 -7.67 1.36 3.65
CA PRO A 40 -8.47 0.64 2.65
C PRO A 40 -8.09 0.91 1.19
N PHE A 41 -7.81 2.18 0.83
CA PHE A 41 -7.46 2.57 -0.55
C PHE A 41 -6.06 2.07 -0.91
N ASP A 42 -5.09 2.23 -0.01
CA ASP A 42 -3.74 1.69 -0.18
C ASP A 42 -3.76 0.17 -0.38
N ARG A 43 -4.63 -0.53 0.36
CA ARG A 43 -4.83 -1.97 0.19
C ARG A 43 -5.39 -2.32 -1.19
N LEU A 44 -6.33 -1.53 -1.72
CA LEU A 44 -6.88 -1.72 -3.06
C LEU A 44 -5.84 -1.46 -4.15
N ASP A 45 -5.06 -0.39 -4.04
CA ASP A 45 -4.01 -0.06 -5.02
C ASP A 45 -2.95 -1.16 -5.09
N ARG A 46 -2.51 -1.66 -3.93
CA ARG A 46 -1.60 -2.83 -3.85
C ARG A 46 -2.18 -4.06 -4.54
N SER A 47 -3.50 -4.29 -4.43
CA SER A 47 -4.15 -5.44 -5.08
C SER A 47 -4.24 -5.29 -6.60
N GLN A 48 -4.50 -4.08 -7.11
CA GLN A 48 -4.69 -3.83 -8.54
C GLN A 48 -3.37 -3.77 -9.31
N ALA A 49 -2.32 -3.23 -8.69
CA ALA A 49 -0.98 -3.15 -9.28
C ALA A 49 -0.44 -4.54 -9.66
N ASN A 50 -0.68 -5.54 -8.81
CA ASN A 50 -0.27 -6.92 -9.05
C ASN A 50 -1.01 -7.59 -10.23
N PHE A 51 -2.28 -7.24 -10.45
CA PHE A 51 -3.08 -7.83 -11.52
C PHE A 51 -2.75 -7.19 -12.87
N ARG A 52 -2.63 -5.86 -12.91
CA ARG A 52 -2.29 -5.12 -14.14
C ARG A 52 -0.87 -5.40 -14.61
N GLY A 53 0.10 -5.49 -13.69
CA GLY A 53 1.48 -5.82 -14.02
C GLY A 53 1.59 -7.15 -14.76
N ARG A 54 1.06 -8.23 -14.17
CA ARG A 54 1.10 -9.56 -14.80
C ARG A 54 0.46 -9.61 -16.18
N ARG A 55 -0.68 -8.95 -16.36
CA ARG A 55 -1.36 -8.95 -17.67
C ARG A 55 -0.54 -8.21 -18.73
N ILE A 56 0.16 -7.14 -18.34
CA ILE A 56 1.05 -6.43 -19.26
C ILE A 56 2.25 -7.32 -19.60
N ASP A 57 2.85 -8.00 -18.61
CA ASP A 57 3.97 -8.91 -18.83
C ASP A 57 3.60 -10.04 -19.81
N GLU A 58 2.43 -10.66 -19.62
CA GLU A 58 1.90 -11.68 -20.55
C GLU A 58 1.76 -11.16 -21.99
N LEU A 59 1.22 -9.95 -22.15
CA LEU A 59 1.05 -9.35 -23.48
C LEU A 59 2.40 -9.03 -24.14
N LEU A 60 3.41 -8.66 -23.36
CA LEU A 60 4.77 -8.43 -23.86
C LEU A 60 5.41 -9.74 -24.34
N ASP A 61 5.25 -10.82 -23.59
CA ASP A 61 5.74 -12.15 -23.99
C ASP A 61 5.04 -12.63 -25.27
N GLU A 62 3.72 -12.44 -25.40
CA GLU A 62 2.96 -12.75 -26.61
C GLU A 62 3.45 -11.95 -27.82
N LEU A 63 3.78 -10.66 -27.65
CA LEU A 63 4.31 -9.81 -28.72
C LEU A 63 5.68 -10.27 -29.20
N VAL A 64 6.57 -10.69 -28.29
CA VAL A 64 7.89 -11.22 -28.64
C VAL A 64 7.76 -12.51 -29.45
N ALA A 65 6.87 -13.42 -29.03
CA ALA A 65 6.61 -14.65 -29.78
C ALA A 65 6.10 -14.34 -31.20
N LEU A 66 5.17 -13.38 -31.31
CA LEU A 66 4.63 -12.97 -32.61
C LEU A 66 5.70 -12.35 -33.52
N GLU A 67 6.64 -11.58 -32.96
CA GLU A 67 7.76 -10.99 -33.70
C GLU A 67 8.65 -12.08 -34.30
N ILE A 68 8.99 -13.10 -33.51
CA ILE A 68 9.78 -14.26 -33.97
C ILE A 68 9.05 -15.00 -35.11
N ASP A 69 7.76 -15.30 -34.92
CA ASP A 69 6.96 -15.99 -35.95
C ASP A 69 6.93 -15.20 -37.27
N MET A 70 6.81 -13.87 -37.19
CA MET A 70 6.84 -13.00 -38.37
C MET A 70 8.20 -13.02 -39.07
N GLU A 71 9.30 -12.97 -38.32
CA GLU A 71 10.65 -13.06 -38.88
C GLU A 71 10.87 -14.41 -39.60
N GLU A 72 10.42 -15.51 -39.00
CA GLU A 72 10.52 -16.83 -39.63
C GLU A 72 9.75 -16.91 -40.95
N ILE A 73 8.53 -16.36 -41.00
CA ILE A 73 7.72 -16.30 -42.22
C ILE A 73 8.42 -15.48 -43.30
N LEU A 74 8.95 -14.30 -42.94
CA LEU A 74 9.64 -13.42 -43.87
C LEU A 74 10.91 -14.07 -44.43
N HIS A 75 11.69 -14.75 -43.59
CA HIS A 75 12.89 -15.46 -44.03
C HIS A 75 12.59 -16.70 -44.87
N GLY A 76 11.53 -17.44 -44.54
CA GLY A 76 11.09 -18.60 -45.31
C GLY A 76 10.56 -18.23 -46.71
N LEU A 77 9.93 -17.06 -46.84
CA LEU A 77 9.47 -16.53 -48.14
C LEU A 77 10.61 -15.97 -48.99
N ALA A 78 11.72 -15.51 -48.40
CA ALA A 78 12.87 -14.98 -49.12
C ALA A 78 13.79 -16.07 -49.74
N GLN A 79 13.65 -17.34 -49.34
CA GLN A 79 14.46 -18.47 -49.82
C GLN A 79 13.79 -19.30 -50.93
N LYS A 80 12.62 -18.88 -51.43
CA LYS A 80 11.84 -19.58 -52.45
C LYS A 80 11.63 -18.70 -53.68
#